data_AF-D3Z7U5-F1
#
_entry.id   AF-D3Z7U5-F1
#
_cell.length_a   1.000
_cell.length_b   1.000
_cell.length_c   1.000
_cell.angle_alpha   90.00
_cell.angle_beta   90.00
_cell.angle_gamma   90.00
#
_symmetry.space_group_name_H-M   'P 1'
#
loop_
_entity.id
_entity.type
_entity.pdbx_description
1 polymer ?
#
loop_
_entity_poly.entity_id
_entity_poly.type
_entity_poly.pdbx_seq_one_letter_code
_entity_poly.pdbx_strand_id
1 'polypeptide(L)' 'MDKKLLAVPAANTVRFRCPAAGNPTPSISWLKNGKEFRGEHRIGGIK' A
#
# COMPACT_ATOMS: atom_id res chain seq x y z
N MET A 1 13.82 5.79 -11.43
CA MET A 1 12.46 6.36 -11.25
C MET A 1 11.55 5.29 -10.71
N ASP A 2 10.97 5.48 -9.52
CA ASP A 2 9.95 4.57 -8.99
C ASP A 2 8.68 4.66 -9.85
N LYS A 3 8.17 3.51 -10.27
CA LYS A 3 6.98 3.45 -11.13
C LYS A 3 5.75 3.82 -10.30
N LYS A 4 5.17 4.99 -10.57
CA LYS A 4 3.98 5.50 -9.87
C LYS A 4 2.72 4.66 -10.12
N LEU A 5 2.69 3.91 -11.23
CA LEU A 5 1.57 3.04 -11.63
C LEU A 5 1.97 1.56 -11.58
N LEU A 6 1.32 0.80 -10.69
CA LEU A 6 1.37 -0.67 -10.66
C LEU A 6 0.07 -1.23 -11.26
N ALA A 7 0.10 -1.54 -12.56
CA ALA A 7 -0.98 -2.26 -13.23
C ALA A 7 -0.64 -3.76 -13.25
N VAL A 8 -1.43 -4.56 -12.53
CA VAL A 8 -1.24 -6.01 -12.40
C VAL A 8 -2.59 -6.70 -12.67
N PRO A 9 -2.63 -7.86 -13.36
CA PRO A 9 -3.88 -8.56 -13.62
C PRO A 9 -4.62 -8.92 -12.32
N ALA A 10 -5.93 -9.13 -12.43
CA ALA A 10 -6.75 -9.59 -11.32
C ALA A 10 -6.18 -10.87 -10.68
N ALA A 11 -6.52 -11.11 -9.41
CA ALA A 11 -6.04 -12.24 -8.58
C ALA A 11 -4.53 -12.27 -8.28
N ASN A 12 -3.79 -11.18 -8.57
CA ASN A 12 -2.39 -11.05 -8.17
C ASN A 12 -2.25 -10.15 -6.93
N THR A 13 -1.19 -10.41 -6.15
CA THR A 13 -0.83 -9.58 -5.00
C THR A 13 0.11 -8.45 -5.41
N VAL A 14 -0.21 -7.23 -5.01
CA VAL A 14 0.67 -6.06 -5.19
C VAL A 14 1.29 -5.65 -3.85
N ARG A 15 2.54 -5.17 -3.88
CA ARG A 15 3.26 -4.66 -2.71
C ARG A 15 3.77 -3.26 -2.97
N PHE A 16 3.23 -2.28 -2.25
CA PHE A 16 3.77 -0.93 -2.22
C PHE A 16 4.88 -0.83 -1.15
N ARG A 17 5.97 -0.14 -1.48
CA ARG A 17 7.09 0.10 -0.56
C ARG A 17 7.23 1.59 -0.33
N CYS A 18 7.47 1.96 0.92
CA CYS A 18 7.77 3.32 1.34
C CYS A 18 8.99 3.27 2.28
N PRO A 19 10.22 3.25 1.74
CA PRO A 19 11.41 3.32 2.57
C PRO A 19 11.50 4.70 3.21
N ALA A 20 11.54 4.75 4.54
CA ALA A 20 11.69 5.98 5.32
C ALA A 20 12.80 5.78 6.36
N ALA A 21 13.63 6.80 6.55
CA ALA A 21 14.71 6.81 7.53
C ALA A 21 14.69 8.13 8.30
N GLY A 22 15.05 8.08 9.59
CA GLY A 22 15.07 9.24 10.47
C GLY A 22 15.42 8.85 11.91
N ASN A 23 15.84 9.82 12.70
CA ASN A 23 16.01 9.68 14.14
C ASN A 23 15.26 10.83 14.85
N PRO A 24 14.15 10.56 15.56
CA PRO A 24 13.56 9.24 15.83
C PRO A 24 12.99 8.56 14.58
N THR A 25 12.82 7.24 14.65
CA THR A 25 12.26 6.43 13.56
C THR A 25 10.87 6.96 13.13
N PRO A 26 10.64 7.22 11.83
CA PRO A 26 9.36 7.74 11.37
C PRO A 26 8.26 6.68 11.45
N SER A 27 7.02 7.12 11.65
CA SER A 27 5.83 6.29 11.51
C SER A 27 5.34 6.27 10.06
N ILE A 28 4.83 5.12 9.61
CA ILE A 28 4.30 4.95 8.25
C ILE A 28 2.82 4.58 8.33
N SER A 29 1.99 5.32 7.62
CA SER A 29 0.56 5.04 7.45
C SER A 29 0.20 5.02 5.97
N TRP A 30 -0.84 4.25 5.61
CA TRP A 30 -1.32 4.13 4.24
C TRP A 30 -2.71 4.74 4.11
N LEU A 31 -2.93 5.43 2.99
CA LEU A 31 -4.23 5.98 2.61
C LEU A 31 -4.71 5.31 1.32
N LYS A 32 -6.00 5.02 1.24
CA LYS A 32 -6.69 4.58 0.02
C LYS A 32 -7.67 5.67 -0.39
N ASN A 33 -7.48 6.27 -1.57
CA ASN A 33 -8.31 7.35 -2.10
C ASN A 33 -8.51 8.50 -1.09
N GLY A 34 -7.44 8.87 -0.37
CA GLY A 34 -7.45 9.94 0.63
C GLY A 34 -8.03 9.56 2.01
N LYS A 35 -8.47 8.31 2.20
CA LYS A 35 -9.01 7.82 3.48
C LYS A 35 -8.05 6.82 4.15
N GLU A 36 -8.08 6.73 5.47
CA GLU A 36 -7.25 5.78 6.23
C GLU A 36 -7.47 4.33 5.78
N PHE A 37 -6.38 3.62 5.47
CA PHE A 37 -6.44 2.22 5.09
C PHE A 37 -6.17 1.33 6.31
N ARG A 38 -7.23 0.66 6.81
CA ARG A 38 -7.15 -0.32 7.90
C ARG A 38 -7.08 -1.74 7.34
N GLY A 39 -6.27 -2.61 7.95
CA GLY A 39 -5.92 -3.94 7.45
C GLY A 39 -7.10 -4.91 7.16
N GLU A 40 -8.30 -4.63 7.68
CA GLU A 40 -9.53 -5.36 7.36
C GLU A 40 -10.03 -5.12 5.92
N HIS A 41 -9.54 -4.09 5.23
CA HIS A 41 -9.92 -3.80 3.84
C HIS A 41 -9.19 -4.68 2.81
N ARG A 42 -9.07 -6.00 3.02
CA ARG A 42 -8.59 -6.89 1.95
C ARG A 42 -9.46 -6.69 0.70
N ILE A 43 -8.88 -6.08 -0.33
CA ILE A 43 -9.61 -5.69 -1.56
C ILE A 43 -9.91 -6.91 -2.46
N GLY A 44 -9.45 -8.11 -2.10
CA GLY A 44 -9.74 -9.35 -2.81
C GLY A 44 -10.07 -10.47 -1.83
N GLY A 45 -11.29 -10.46 -1.30
CA GLY A 45 -11.94 -11.68 -0.84
C GLY A 45 -12.63 -12.32 -2.04
N ILE A 46 -11.96 -13.27 -2.69
CA ILE A 46 -12.64 -14.15 -3.63
C ILE A 46 -13.54 -15.05 -2.77
N LYS A 47 -14.86 -14.93 -2.94
CA LYS A 47 -15.78 -16.03 -2.67
C LYS A 47 -15.76 -16.95 -3.87
#